data_AF-A0AAY4ENN5-F1
#
_entry.id   AF-A0AAY4ENN5-F1
#
_cell.length_a   1.000
_cell.length_b   1.000
_cell.length_c   1.000
_cell.angle_alpha   90.00
_cell.angle_beta   90.00
_cell.angle_gamma   90.00
#
_symmetry.space_group_name_H-M   'P 1'
#
loop_
_entity.id
_entity.type
_entity.pdbx_description
1 polymer ?
#
loop_
_entity_poly.entity_id
_entity_poly.type
_entity_poly.pdbx_seq_one_letter_code
_entity_poly.pdbx_strand_id
1 'polypeptide(L)'
;MGAGIAVLFRNKFGGVEELKAQSETPGYRVLEVTKMKASHKPTYNSLRKSLVAMKSHCLENGVRRISMPRIGCGLDRLNWKKVSFMIEEVFQDTSIFITVYTL
;
A
#
# COMPACT_ATOMS: atom_id res chain seq x y z
N MET A 1 -8.80 1.06 -10.65
CA MET A 1 -9.25 0.46 -9.37
C MET A 1 -10.46 -0.48 -9.57
N GLY A 2 -10.38 -1.51 -10.43
CA GLY A 2 -11.57 -2.23 -10.95
C GLY A 2 -12.06 -3.48 -10.21
N ALA A 3 -11.31 -4.02 -9.25
CA ALA A 3 -11.65 -5.30 -8.59
C ALA A 3 -11.15 -5.37 -7.14
N GLY A 4 -11.77 -6.23 -6.32
CA GLY A 4 -11.38 -6.48 -4.93
C GLY A 4 -11.59 -5.28 -3.99
N ILE A 5 -10.74 -5.17 -2.95
CA ILE A 5 -10.80 -4.08 -1.96
C ILE A 5 -10.69 -2.68 -2.58
N ALA A 6 -10.10 -2.57 -3.77
CA ALA A 6 -10.00 -1.32 -4.52
C ALA A 6 -11.37 -0.79 -4.97
N VAL A 7 -12.36 -1.66 -5.18
CA VAL A 7 -13.75 -1.25 -5.47
C VAL A 7 -14.41 -0.66 -4.23
N LEU A 8 -14.21 -1.30 -3.07
CA LEU A 8 -14.72 -0.79 -1.79
C LEU A 8 -14.12 0.57 -1.45
N PHE A 9 -12.80 0.75 -1.62
CA PHE A 9 -12.16 2.05 -1.41
C PHE A 9 -12.70 3.13 -2.34
N ARG A 10 -12.84 2.83 -3.64
CA ARG A 10 -13.41 3.77 -4.61
C ARG A 10 -14.84 4.17 -4.26
N ASN A 11 -15.68 3.20 -3.88
CA ASN A 11 -17.07 3.47 -3.52
C ASN A 11 -17.19 4.25 -2.20
N LYS A 12 -16.28 4.03 -1.25
CA LYS A 12 -16.33 4.64 0.09
C LYS A 12 -15.69 6.02 0.16
N PHE A 13 -14.59 6.25 -0.56
CA PHE A 13 -13.78 7.47 -0.44
C PHE A 13 -13.73 8.31 -1.71
N GLY A 14 -14.16 7.80 -2.87
CA GLY A 14 -14.09 8.55 -4.13
C GLY A 14 -12.65 8.91 -4.53
N GLY A 15 -12.42 10.14 -4.99
CA GLY A 15 -11.08 10.72 -5.19
C GLY A 15 -10.25 10.14 -6.33
N VAL A 16 -10.84 9.40 -7.27
CA VAL A 16 -10.08 8.70 -8.34
C VAL A 16 -9.37 9.69 -9.27
N GLU A 17 -9.98 10.83 -9.56
CA GLU A 17 -9.37 11.86 -10.41
C GLU A 17 -8.28 12.64 -9.66
N GLU A 18 -8.46 12.93 -8.37
CA GLU A 18 -7.40 13.49 -7.51
C GLU A 18 -6.21 12.53 -7.37
N LEU A 19 -6.46 11.23 -7.22
CA LEU A 19 -5.42 10.20 -7.16
C LEU A 19 -4.66 10.07 -8.50
N LYS A 20 -5.34 10.24 -9.64
CA LYS A 20 -4.67 10.29 -10.95
C LYS A 20 -3.90 11.60 -11.17
N ALA A 21 -4.40 12.71 -10.64
CA ALA A 21 -3.77 14.04 -10.73
C ALA A 21 -2.62 14.21 -9.73
N GLN A 22 -2.54 13.34 -8.72
CA GLN A 22 -1.59 13.37 -7.63
C GLN A 22 -0.18 12.93 -8.07
N SER A 23 0.53 13.79 -8.81
CA SER A 23 1.96 13.59 -9.09
C SER A 23 2.81 13.66 -7.82
N GLU A 24 2.48 14.48 -6.82
CA GLU A 24 3.30 14.68 -5.60
C GLU A 24 2.59 15.68 -4.65
N THR A 25 1.84 15.26 -3.61
CA THR A 25 1.52 16.05 -2.37
C THR A 25 0.66 15.25 -1.36
N PRO A 26 0.71 15.56 -0.04
CA PRO A 26 0.44 14.60 1.04
C PRO A 26 -0.90 14.85 1.76
N GLY A 27 -1.56 13.76 2.18
CA GLY A 27 -2.71 13.82 3.08
C GLY A 27 -3.52 12.52 3.12
N TYR A 28 -3.64 11.85 1.98
CA TYR A 28 -4.34 10.57 1.86
C TYR A 28 -3.79 9.76 0.68
N ARG A 29 -2.58 9.21 0.81
CA ARG A 29 -2.02 8.34 -0.22
C ARG A 29 -2.61 6.93 -0.10
N VAL A 30 -3.58 6.61 -0.95
CA VAL A 30 -3.92 5.21 -1.24
C VAL A 30 -2.67 4.58 -1.83
N LEU A 31 -2.15 3.52 -1.22
CA LEU A 31 -1.06 2.73 -1.78
C LEU A 31 -1.43 2.32 -3.21
N GLU A 32 -0.83 2.98 -4.21
CA GLU A 32 -0.69 2.40 -5.53
C GLU A 32 0.25 1.20 -5.36
N VAL A 33 -0.34 0.05 -5.06
CA VAL A 33 0.38 -1.21 -5.01
C VAL A 33 0.79 -1.55 -6.45
N THR A 34 1.93 -1.01 -6.85
CA THR A 34 3.01 -1.67 -7.62
C THR A 34 2.75 -2.02 -9.09
N LYS A 35 2.05 -1.18 -9.87
CA LYS A 35 1.93 -1.41 -11.32
C LYS A 35 1.68 -0.12 -12.11
N MET A 36 2.47 0.16 -13.16
CA MET A 36 2.15 1.19 -14.17
C MET A 36 0.88 0.84 -15.00
N LYS A 37 0.46 -0.43 -15.01
CA LYS A 37 -0.78 -0.92 -15.65
C LYS A 37 -1.36 -2.04 -14.80
N ALA A 38 -2.68 -2.11 -14.65
CA ALA A 38 -3.39 -3.14 -13.86
C ALA A 38 -3.03 -4.60 -14.24
N SER A 39 -2.53 -4.81 -15.47
CA SER A 39 -2.09 -6.11 -16.01
C SER A 39 -0.69 -6.57 -15.59
N HIS A 40 0.17 -5.70 -15.05
CA HIS A 40 1.50 -6.12 -14.58
C HIS A 40 1.41 -6.84 -13.23
N LYS A 41 2.11 -7.98 -13.09
CA LYS A 41 2.20 -8.69 -11.81
C LYS A 41 3.22 -7.96 -10.94
N PRO A 42 2.85 -7.55 -9.72
CA PRO A 42 3.78 -6.87 -8.85
C PRO A 42 4.84 -7.86 -8.38
N THR A 43 6.09 -7.42 -8.39
CA THR A 43 7.21 -8.22 -7.90
C THR A 43 7.48 -7.90 -6.43
N TYR A 44 8.14 -8.81 -5.71
CA TYR A 44 8.61 -8.53 -4.35
C TYR A 44 9.47 -7.27 -4.29
N ASN A 45 10.27 -6.99 -5.32
CA ASN A 45 11.13 -5.81 -5.36
C ASN A 45 10.31 -4.51 -5.48
N SER A 46 9.31 -4.48 -6.37
CA SER A 46 8.43 -3.31 -6.48
C SER A 46 7.65 -3.06 -5.19
N LEU A 47 7.18 -4.13 -4.53
CA LEU A 47 6.50 -4.02 -3.23
C LEU A 47 7.41 -3.43 -2.15
N ARG A 48 8.67 -3.89 -2.08
CA ARG A 48 9.64 -3.34 -1.13
C ARG A 48 9.85 -1.86 -1.34
N LYS A 49 10.02 -1.41 -2.60
CA LYS A 49 10.17 0.01 -2.94
C LYS A 49 8.96 0.83 -2.49
N SER A 50 7.75 0.34 -2.72
CA SER A 50 6.52 1.01 -2.27
C SER A 50 6.43 1.11 -0.74
N LEU A 51 6.83 0.06 -0.02
CA LEU A 51 6.85 0.08 1.46
C LEU A 51 7.87 1.08 2.00
N VAL A 52 9.06 1.17 1.39
CA VAL A 52 10.09 2.15 1.77
C VAL A 52 9.60 3.58 1.53
N ALA A 53 8.97 3.85 0.39
CA ALA A 53 8.38 5.16 0.11
C ALA A 53 7.27 5.51 1.11
N MET A 54 6.43 4.52 1.48
CA MET A 54 5.41 4.70 2.52
C MET A 54 6.02 5.03 3.87
N LYS A 55 7.12 4.35 4.26
CA LYS A 55 7.85 4.64 5.49
C LYS A 55 8.35 6.09 5.51
N SER A 56 9.06 6.55 4.48
CA SER A 56 9.57 7.92 4.43
C SER A 56 8.45 8.95 4.58
N HIS A 57 7.35 8.75 3.83
CA HIS A 57 6.18 9.61 3.92
C HIS A 57 5.55 9.61 5.32
N CYS A 58 5.46 8.45 5.98
CA CYS A 58 4.93 8.38 7.33
C CYS A 58 5.82 9.11 8.35
N LEU A 59 7.15 9.03 8.20
CA LEU A 59 8.07 9.75 9.07
C LEU A 59 7.98 11.27 8.86
N GLU A 60 7.96 11.73 7.60
CA GLU A 60 7.86 13.14 7.24
C GLU A 60 6.56 13.79 7.74
N ASN A 61 5.46 13.03 7.74
CA ASN A 61 4.13 13.53 8.11
C ASN A 61 3.71 13.13 9.53
N GLY A 62 4.61 12.53 10.34
CA GLY A 62 4.32 12.12 11.71
C GLY A 62 3.22 11.05 11.83
N VAL A 63 3.00 10.24 10.80
CA VAL A 63 2.01 9.16 10.80
C VAL A 63 2.54 7.98 11.61
N ARG A 64 1.87 7.67 12.72
CA ARG A 64 2.30 6.60 13.65
C ARG A 64 1.51 5.31 13.53
N ARG A 65 0.39 5.30 12.78
CA ARG A 65 -0.50 4.13 12.69
C ARG A 65 -0.96 3.93 11.24
N ILE A 66 -0.80 2.72 10.75
CA ILE A 66 -1.20 2.29 9.40
C ILE A 66 -2.18 1.12 9.56
N SER A 67 -3.31 1.18 8.87
CA SER A 67 -4.27 0.09 8.77
C SER A 67 -4.39 -0.35 7.32
N MET A 68 -4.15 -1.63 7.04
CA MET A 68 -4.19 -2.15 5.66
C MET A 68 -4.76 -3.57 5.59
N PRO A 69 -5.31 -3.99 4.44
CA PRO A 69 -5.63 -5.40 4.22
C PRO A 69 -4.37 -6.24 3.96
N ARG A 70 -4.51 -7.56 3.85
CA ARG A 70 -3.45 -8.42 3.30
C ARG A 70 -3.14 -8.04 1.84
N ILE A 71 -2.09 -7.25 1.63
CA ILE A 71 -1.65 -6.81 0.30
C ILE A 71 -0.91 -7.92 -0.47
N GLY A 72 -1.05 -7.93 -1.80
CA GLY A 72 -0.33 -8.85 -2.69
C GLY A 72 -0.81 -10.31 -2.71
N CYS A 73 -1.75 -10.70 -1.85
CA CYS A 73 -2.14 -12.11 -1.65
C CYS A 73 -3.30 -12.60 -2.52
N GLY A 74 -3.99 -11.70 -3.23
CA GLY A 74 -5.11 -12.03 -4.09
C GLY A 74 -4.69 -12.31 -5.53
N LEU A 75 -5.15 -11.45 -6.45
CA LEU A 75 -4.86 -11.54 -7.90
C LEU A 75 -3.36 -11.55 -8.23
N ASP A 76 -2.53 -11.05 -7.32
CA ASP A 76 -1.08 -10.90 -7.48
C ASP A 76 -0.29 -12.17 -7.10
N ARG A 77 -0.94 -13.17 -6.48
CA ARG A 77 -0.37 -14.47 -6.09
C ARG A 77 0.94 -14.40 -5.26
N LEU A 78 1.20 -13.30 -4.55
CA LEU A 78 2.34 -13.22 -3.65
C LEU A 78 2.05 -13.99 -2.36
N ASN A 79 3.11 -14.55 -1.77
CA ASN A 79 2.99 -15.29 -0.52
C ASN A 79 2.95 -14.29 0.65
N TRP A 80 1.86 -14.30 1.41
CA TRP A 80 1.67 -13.41 2.56
C TRP A 80 2.82 -13.49 3.57
N LYS A 81 3.36 -14.68 3.87
CA LYS A 81 4.45 -14.82 4.83
C LYS A 81 5.70 -14.04 4.40
N LYS A 82 5.97 -14.00 3.10
CA LYS A 82 7.11 -13.25 2.56
C LYS A 82 6.82 -11.74 2.54
N VAL A 83 5.56 -11.37 2.30
CA VAL A 83 5.12 -9.97 2.36
C VAL A 83 5.14 -9.43 3.79
N SER A 84 4.66 -10.21 4.78
CA SER A 84 4.67 -9.81 6.19
C SER A 84 6.10 -9.61 6.69
N PHE A 85 7.01 -10.54 6.38
CA PHE A 85 8.42 -10.40 6.72
C PHE A 85 9.03 -9.13 6.11
N MET A 86 8.69 -8.81 4.87
CA MET A 86 9.16 -7.59 4.21
C MET A 86 8.61 -6.31 4.85
N ILE A 87 7.34 -6.33 5.30
CA ILE A 87 6.75 -5.21 6.04
C ILE A 87 7.49 -5.02 7.36
N GLU A 88 7.71 -6.10 8.11
CA GLU A 88 8.48 -6.05 9.35
C GLU A 88 9.90 -5.50 9.12
N GLU A 89 10.63 -6.03 8.14
CA GLU A 89 11.98 -5.57 7.78
C GLU A 89 12.04 -4.06 7.47
N VAL A 90 11.06 -3.55 6.72
CA VAL A 90 11.07 -2.15 6.28
C VAL A 90 10.75 -1.20 7.44
N PHE A 91 9.87 -1.60 8.35
CA PHE A 91 9.37 -0.75 9.43
C PHE A 91 10.00 -1.03 10.80
N GLN A 92 10.91 -2.00 10.92
CA GLN A 92 11.50 -2.46 12.20
C GLN A 92 12.14 -1.35 13.04
N ASP A 93 12.71 -0.33 12.40
CA ASP A 93 13.42 0.79 13.01
C ASP A 93 12.52 2.02 13.23
N THR A 94 11.21 1.86 13.12
CA THR A 94 10.25 2.96 13.23
C THR A 94 9.23 2.73 14.34
N SER A 95 8.72 3.82 14.92
CA SER A 95 7.61 3.78 15.89
C SER A 95 6.23 3.72 15.22
N ILE A 96 6.15 3.11 14.03
CA ILE A 96 4.93 3.02 13.22
C ILE A 96 4.24 1.68 13.51
N PHE A 97 2.99 1.75 13.96
CA PHE A 97 2.17 0.58 14.21
C PHE A 97 1.37 0.19 12.98
N ILE A 98 1.53 -1.04 12.51
CA ILE A 98 0.82 -1.57 11.36
C ILE A 98 -0.22 -2.59 11.84
N THR A 99 -1.48 -2.35 11.50
CA THR A 99 -2.58 -3.28 11.74
C THR A 99 -3.05 -3.86 10.42
N VAL A 100 -2.97 -5.19 10.29
CA VAL A 100 -3.42 -5.89 9.08
C VAL A 100 -4.79 -6.51 9.32
N TYR A 101 -5.74 -6.17 8.47
CA TYR A 101 -7.10 -6.72 8.49
C TYR A 101 -7.24 -7.86 7.49
N THR A 102 -7.97 -8.89 7.92
CA THR A 102 -8.43 -10.01 7.11
C THR A 102 -9.93 -10.10 7.22
N LEU A 103 -10.59 -10.47 6.13
CA LEU A 103 -11.97 -10.94 6.18
C LEU A 103 -12.03 -12.33 6.82
#